data_AF-A0A9D1HCN0-F1
#
_entry.id   AF-A0A9D1HCN0-F1
#
_cell.length_a   1.000
_cell.length_b   1.000
_cell.length_c   1.000
_cell.angle_alpha   90.00
_cell.angle_beta   90.00
_cell.angle_gamma   90.00
#
_symmetry.space_group_name_H-M   'P 1'
#
loop_
_entity.id
_entity.type
_entity.pdbx_description
1 polymer ?
#
loop_
_entity_poly.entity_id
_entity_poly.type
_entity_poly.pdbx_seq_one_letter_code
_entity_poly.pdbx_strand_id
1 'polypeptide(L)'
;MKSFIQSDEHIEILFKRRDQEYLAEKIKKEFMTIIEERLKSVPNIFDMTAILVEYQTSAVIGVIKYWYQHSRSISEEEILEKIYEISSNGFLNTLKKELSNKL
;
A
#
# COMPACT_ATOMS: atom_id res chain seq x y z
N MET A 1 12.75 17.21 7.30
CA MET A 1 11.92 16.28 6.50
C MET A 1 11.79 16.88 5.11
N LYS A 2 12.38 16.26 4.08
CA LYS A 2 12.09 16.64 2.70
C LYS A 2 10.73 16.04 2.37
N SER A 3 9.79 16.90 1.98
CA SER A 3 8.48 16.51 1.47
C SER A 3 8.65 15.54 0.30
N PHE A 4 7.82 14.50 0.27
CA PHE A 4 7.66 13.65 -0.90
C PHE A 4 7.26 14.57 -2.06
N ILE A 5 8.08 14.66 -3.12
CA ILE A 5 7.83 15.58 -4.23
C ILE A 5 6.60 15.05 -4.98
N GLN A 6 5.52 15.82 -4.85
CA GLN A 6 4.16 15.51 -5.27
C GLN A 6 3.97 15.83 -6.75
N SER A 7 4.58 15.02 -7.62
CA SER A 7 4.19 14.74 -9.02
C SER A 7 5.42 14.23 -9.76
N ASP A 8 5.42 12.93 -10.05
CA ASP A 8 6.34 12.35 -11.01
C ASP A 8 5.48 11.79 -12.14
N GLU A 9 5.46 12.48 -13.29
CA GLU A 9 4.75 12.04 -14.49
C GLU A 9 5.08 10.59 -14.84
N HIS A 10 6.29 10.12 -14.49
CA HIS A 10 6.72 8.76 -14.78
C HIS A 10 5.95 7.75 -13.91
N ILE A 11 5.70 8.06 -12.63
CA ILE A 11 4.91 7.21 -11.74
C ILE A 11 3.47 7.15 -12.24
N GLU A 12 2.87 8.29 -12.61
CA GLU A 12 1.53 8.29 -13.17
C GLU A 12 1.42 7.49 -14.48
N ILE A 13 2.42 7.59 -15.36
CA ILE A 13 2.48 6.83 -16.60
C ILE A 13 2.53 5.33 -16.32
N LEU A 14 3.28 4.88 -15.32
CA LEU A 14 3.35 3.47 -14.93
C LEU A 14 1.97 2.95 -14.48
N PHE A 15 1.21 3.75 -13.73
CA PHE A 15 -0.17 3.40 -13.36
C PHE A 15 -1.14 3.42 -14.56
N LYS A 16 -0.98 4.36 -15.51
CA LYS A 16 -1.82 4.47 -16.70
C LYS A 16 -1.56 3.38 -17.75
N ARG A 17 -0.31 2.89 -17.88
CA ARG A 17 0.11 1.92 -18.93
C ARG A 17 -0.01 0.45 -18.54
N ARG A 18 -0.50 0.14 -17.33
CA ARG A 18 -0.50 -1.20 -16.70
C ARG A 18 0.88 -1.70 -16.24
N ASP A 19 1.91 -0.87 -16.26
CA ASP A 19 3.25 -1.18 -15.72
C ASP A 19 3.31 -1.09 -14.17
N GLN A 20 2.20 -0.74 -13.53
CA GLN A 20 2.02 -0.73 -12.08
C GLN A 20 2.38 -2.05 -11.39
N GLU A 21 2.24 -3.19 -12.08
CA GLU A 21 2.66 -4.49 -11.55
C GLU A 21 4.18 -4.56 -11.42
N TYR A 22 4.93 -4.03 -12.39
CA TYR A 22 6.38 -3.95 -12.31
C TYR A 22 6.84 -2.99 -11.20
N LEU A 23 6.18 -1.84 -11.07
CA LEU A 23 6.47 -0.89 -9.99
C LEU A 23 6.18 -1.50 -8.61
N ALA A 24 5.06 -2.20 -8.48
CA ALA A 24 4.65 -2.90 -7.27
C ALA A 24 5.70 -3.90 -6.82
N GLU A 25 6.12 -4.79 -7.72
CA GLU A 25 7.12 -5.82 -7.43
C GLU A 25 8.48 -5.20 -7.08
N LYS A 26 8.86 -4.10 -7.73
CA LYS A 26 10.08 -3.37 -7.37
C LYS A 26 10.00 -2.79 -5.96
N ILE A 27 8.90 -2.13 -5.59
CA ILE A 27 8.70 -1.58 -4.24
C ILE A 27 8.78 -2.70 -3.19
N LYS A 28 8.06 -3.81 -3.41
CA LYS A 28 8.07 -4.96 -2.51
C LYS A 28 9.47 -5.53 -2.33
N LYS A 29 10.20 -5.72 -3.43
CA LYS A 29 11.58 -6.26 -3.39
C LYS A 29 12.53 -5.38 -2.59
N GLU A 30 12.51 -4.07 -2.81
CA GLU A 30 13.34 -3.13 -2.06
C GLU A 30 12.98 -3.15 -0.57
N PHE A 31 11.68 -3.16 -0.25
CA PHE A 31 11.22 -3.20 1.13
C PHE A 31 11.60 -4.50 1.85
N MET A 32 11.48 -5.64 1.17
CA MET A 32 11.90 -6.95 1.66
C MET A 32 13.41 -7.02 1.89
N THR A 33 14.21 -6.41 1.00
CA THR A 33 15.67 -6.34 1.17
C THR A 33 16.04 -5.60 2.45
N ILE A 34 15.39 -4.46 2.72
CA ILE A 34 15.61 -3.67 3.95
C ILE A 34 15.24 -4.48 5.20
N ILE A 35 14.16 -5.25 5.16
CA ILE A 35 13.71 -6.08 6.28
C ILE A 35 14.67 -7.24 6.51
N GLU A 36 15.08 -7.92 5.44
CA GLU A 36 16.05 -9.02 5.50
C GLU A 36 17.36 -8.55 6.14
N GLU A 37 17.91 -7.43 5.66
CA GLU A 37 19.14 -6.84 6.23
C GLU A 37 19.05 -6.57 7.73
N ARG A 38 17.86 -6.19 8.22
CA ARG A 38 17.63 -5.89 9.64
C ARG A 38 17.34 -7.12 10.49
N LEU A 39 16.79 -8.18 9.90
CA LEU A 39 16.32 -9.38 10.61
C LEU A 39 17.15 -10.65 10.34
N LYS A 40 18.24 -10.54 9.57
CA LYS A 40 19.16 -11.64 9.20
C LYS A 40 19.60 -12.54 10.37
N SER A 41 19.61 -12.02 11.60
CA SER A 41 20.01 -12.76 12.80
C SER A 41 18.88 -13.55 13.48
N VAL A 42 17.61 -13.43 13.05
CA VAL A 42 16.47 -14.12 13.66
C VAL A 42 15.53 -14.74 12.61
N PRO A 43 15.87 -15.93 12.07
CA PRO A 43 15.20 -16.51 10.89
C PRO A 43 13.68 -16.67 11.02
N ASN A 44 13.19 -17.17 12.17
CA ASN A 44 11.74 -17.37 12.37
C ASN A 44 10.94 -16.05 12.46
N ILE A 45 11.59 -14.93 12.82
CA ILE A 45 10.93 -13.62 12.85
C ILE A 45 10.88 -13.03 11.45
N PHE A 46 11.88 -13.33 10.61
CA PHE A 46 11.91 -12.87 9.23
C PHE A 46 10.72 -13.40 8.42
N ASP A 47 10.47 -14.71 8.42
CA ASP A 47 9.39 -15.30 7.59
C ASP A 47 8.00 -14.73 7.93
N MET A 48 7.68 -14.60 9.23
CA MET A 48 6.40 -14.02 9.66
C MET A 48 6.31 -12.53 9.32
N THR A 49 7.41 -11.79 9.46
CA THR A 49 7.46 -10.36 9.11
C THR A 49 7.33 -10.17 7.60
N ALA A 50 7.97 -11.02 6.81
CA ALA A 50 7.90 -11.04 5.35
C ALA A 50 6.45 -11.21 4.87
N ILE A 51 5.71 -12.15 5.46
CA ILE A 51 4.29 -12.37 5.15
C ILE A 51 3.45 -11.13 5.45
N LEU A 52 3.65 -10.49 6.61
CA LEU A 52 2.91 -9.29 6.98
C LEU A 52 3.17 -8.14 6.02
N VAL A 53 4.42 -7.98 5.59
CA VAL A 53 4.83 -6.94 4.66
C VAL A 53 4.30 -7.19 3.26
N GLU A 54 4.39 -8.43 2.76
CA GLU A 54 3.84 -8.81 1.46
C GLU A 54 2.33 -8.57 1.40
N TYR A 55 1.61 -8.95 2.46
CA TYR A 55 0.18 -8.70 2.59
C TYR A 55 -0.14 -7.21 2.57
N GLN A 56 0.51 -6.43 3.44
CA GLN A 56 0.23 -5.01 3.60
C GLN A 56 0.56 -4.20 2.33
N THR A 57 1.72 -4.45 1.73
CA THR A 57 2.15 -3.74 0.51
C THR A 57 1.25 -4.08 -0.68
N SER A 58 0.87 -5.35 -0.84
CA SER A 58 -0.08 -5.78 -1.88
C SER A 58 -1.44 -5.11 -1.72
N ALA A 59 -1.96 -5.03 -0.50
CA ALA A 59 -3.24 -4.36 -0.22
C ALA A 59 -3.19 -2.86 -0.56
N VAL A 60 -2.15 -2.16 -0.10
CA VAL A 60 -1.96 -0.72 -0.36
C VAL A 60 -1.89 -0.44 -1.87
N ILE A 61 -1.06 -1.20 -2.59
CA ILE A 61 -0.90 -1.04 -4.05
C ILE A 61 -2.21 -1.34 -4.77
N GLY A 62 -2.94 -2.37 -4.34
CA GLY A 62 -4.26 -2.70 -4.88
C GLY A 62 -5.27 -1.55 -4.73
N VAL A 63 -5.31 -0.90 -3.56
CA VAL A 63 -6.18 0.26 -3.31
C VAL A 63 -5.77 1.45 -4.18
N ILE A 64 -4.47 1.75 -4.30
CA ILE A 64 -3.97 2.85 -5.15
C ILE A 64 -4.32 2.58 -6.62
N LYS A 65 -4.08 1.36 -7.13
CA LYS A 65 -4.46 0.93 -8.47
C LYS A 65 -5.96 1.12 -8.71
N TYR A 66 -6.79 0.64 -7.79
CA TYR A 66 -8.24 0.81 -7.86
C TYR A 66 -8.61 2.29 -7.95
N TRP A 67 -8.08 3.13 -7.06
CA TRP A 67 -8.38 4.56 -7.06
C TRP A 67 -7.97 5.27 -8.35
N TYR A 68 -6.77 4.99 -8.87
CA TYR A 68 -6.28 5.56 -10.13
C TYR A 68 -7.12 5.15 -11.35
N GLN A 69 -7.68 3.93 -11.35
CA GLN A 69 -8.46 3.38 -12.48
C GLN A 69 -9.92 3.86 -12.50
N HIS A 70 -10.44 4.36 -11.38
CA HIS A 70 -11.81 4.86 -11.28
C HIS A 70 -11.82 6.40 -11.35
N SER A 71 -13.01 7.00 -11.44
CA SER A 71 -13.25 8.42 -11.70
C SER A 71 -12.74 9.40 -10.62
N ARG A 72 -11.84 8.96 -9.70
CA ARG A 72 -11.24 9.74 -8.61
C ARG A 72 -12.28 10.59 -7.85
N SER A 73 -13.46 10.03 -7.62
CA SER A 73 -14.52 10.69 -6.84
C SER A 73 -14.16 10.88 -5.37
N ILE A 74 -13.07 10.23 -4.93
CA ILE A 74 -12.46 10.36 -3.62
C ILE A 74 -11.12 11.07 -3.84
N SER A 75 -10.80 12.06 -3.01
CA SER A 75 -9.52 12.79 -3.10
C SER A 75 -8.33 11.91 -2.73
N GLU A 76 -7.11 12.37 -3.08
CA GLU A 76 -5.87 11.69 -2.70
C GLU A 76 -5.73 11.57 -1.17
N GLU A 77 -6.02 12.67 -0.46
CA GLU A 77 -5.95 12.74 1.01
C GLU A 77 -6.91 11.75 1.66
N GLU A 78 -8.16 11.69 1.20
CA GLU A 78 -9.15 10.74 1.71
C GLU A 78 -8.76 9.28 1.46
N ILE A 79 -8.13 8.97 0.31
CA ILE A 79 -7.63 7.61 0.04
C ILE A 79 -6.45 7.26 0.93
N LEU A 80 -5.51 8.18 1.14
CA LEU A 80 -4.38 7.95 2.05
C LEU A 80 -4.86 7.73 3.48
N GLU A 81 -5.83 8.51 3.95
CA GLU A 81 -6.48 8.30 5.25
C GLU A 81 -7.16 6.94 5.34
N LYS A 82 -7.89 6.53 4.28
CA LYS A 82 -8.55 5.21 4.25
C LYS A 82 -7.54 4.06 4.30
N ILE A 83 -6.44 4.17 3.55
CA ILE A 83 -5.35 3.20 3.57
C ILE A 83 -4.76 3.12 4.98
N TYR A 84 -4.47 4.26 5.61
CA TYR A 84 -3.94 4.30 6.97
C TYR A 84 -4.91 3.63 7.96
N GLU A 85 -6.21 3.97 7.90
CA GLU A 85 -7.23 3.39 8.77
C GLU A 85 -7.32 1.86 8.64
N ILE A 86 -7.30 1.32 7.42
CA ILE A 86 -7.29 -0.12 7.17
C ILE A 86 -6.01 -0.76 7.73
N SER A 87 -4.87 -0.11 7.55
CA SER A 87 -3.56 -0.60 7.99
C SER A 87 -3.46 -0.65 9.51
N SER A 88 -4.07 0.31 10.22
CA SER A 88 -4.03 0.40 11.67
C SER A 88 -5.08 -0.48 12.36
N ASN A 89 -6.28 -0.60 11.78
CA ASN A 89 -7.41 -1.26 12.45
C ASN A 89 -7.77 -2.62 11.85
N GLY A 90 -7.24 -2.97 10.68
CA GLY A 90 -7.59 -4.16 9.92
C GLY A 90 -8.88 -3.98 9.12
N PHE A 91 -8.93 -4.65 7.96
CA PHE A 91 -10.02 -4.54 6.98
C PHE A 91 -11.42 -4.77 7.58
N LEU A 92 -11.61 -5.82 8.37
CA LEU A 92 -12.94 -6.18 8.89
C LEU A 92 -13.51 -5.13 9.85
N ASN A 93 -12.65 -4.54 10.69
CA ASN A 93 -13.06 -3.50 11.62
C ASN A 93 -13.45 -2.22 10.87
N THR A 94 -12.65 -1.83 9.87
CA THR A 94 -12.96 -0.68 9.02
C THR A 94 -14.24 -0.90 8.22
N LEU A 95 -14.44 -2.08 7.63
CA LEU A 95 -15.67 -2.41 6.90
C LEU A 95 -16.90 -2.33 7.79
N LYS A 96 -16.82 -2.88 9.01
CA LYS A 96 -17.91 -2.82 9.97
C LYS A 96 -18.28 -1.36 10.29
N LYS A 97 -17.30 -0.50 10.54
CA LYS A 97 -17.51 0.93 10.82
C LYS A 97 -18.20 1.65 9.66
N GLU A 98 -17.76 1.40 8.42
CA GLU A 98 -18.38 1.98 7.22
C GLU A 98 -19.84 1.56 7.03
N LEU A 99 -20.15 0.29 7.28
CA LEU A 99 -21.52 -0.22 7.19
C LEU A 99 -22.41 0.32 8.31
N SER A 100 -21.87 0.43 9.52
CA SER A 100 -22.59 0.98 10.68
C SER A 100 -22.87 2.48 10.59
N ASN A 101 -22.05 3.25 9.85
CA ASN A 101 -22.29 4.69 9.65
C ASN A 101 -23.32 4.98 8.54
N LYS A 102 -23.69 3.97 7.73
CA LYS A 102 -24.63 4.09 6.60
C LYS A 102 -26.01 3.47 6.87
N LEU A 103 -26.20 2.88 8.04
CA LEU A 103 -27.46 2.31 8.55
C LEU A 103 -27.97 3.16 9.71
#